data_AF-A0A2P6NAN3-F1
#
_entry.id   AF-A0A2P6NAN3-F1
#
_cell.length_a   1.000
_cell.length_b   1.000
_cell.length_c   1.000
_cell.angle_alpha   90.00
_cell.angle_beta   90.00
_cell.angle_gamma   90.00
#
_symmetry.space_group_name_H-M   'P 1'
#
loop_
_entity.id
_entity.type
_entity.pdbx_description
1 polymer ?
#
loop_
_entity_poly.entity_id
_entity_poly.type
_entity_poly.pdbx_seq_one_letter_code
_entity_poly.pdbx_strand_id
1 'polypeptide(L)'
;MLHITPIRLCLRNTPKLSTISPRVLSRQCIPAHQIRFNPLKSISLPSFTPTSLSVRSLATSIITEVPKPPQQDPLFSWEELLEIVKKGELNRLRRTDEATRYYLQFVENIKSKYGSIERFVLDVKLEWNIPVDSMDITPSSQFSSIGHPSQSKMMKNDFPYALPHDVEHWVLWSRLPFLPPFREDEDEHVTRSRSRGLSGITGTHVPEENHTAAAGEIRRFVSTQWPEESYTCAWLLNPPALQSVRGVSHFHMFVKRK
;
A
#
# COMPACT_ATOMS: atom_id res chain seq x y z
N MET A 1 1.93 14.74 -66.78
CA MET A 1 0.68 14.67 -67.57
C MET A 1 -0.27 13.76 -66.82
N LEU A 2 -1.18 14.26 -65.98
CA LEU A 2 -2.48 14.85 -66.35
C LEU A 2 -3.21 14.06 -67.44
N HIS A 3 -4.26 13.30 -67.07
CA HIS A 3 -5.66 13.57 -67.45
C HIS A 3 -6.57 12.40 -66.99
N ILE A 4 -7.46 12.62 -66.02
CA ILE A 4 -8.90 12.96 -66.13
C ILE A 4 -9.83 11.72 -66.28
N THR A 5 -10.73 11.61 -65.29
CA THR A 5 -12.00 10.87 -65.08
C THR A 5 -13.03 11.03 -66.24
N PRO A 6 -14.32 10.57 -66.23
CA PRO A 6 -15.17 9.94 -65.18
C PRO A 6 -16.09 8.78 -65.66
N ILE A 7 -16.73 8.03 -64.74
CA ILE A 7 -18.17 7.68 -64.87
C ILE A 7 -18.82 7.74 -63.47
N ARG A 8 -19.83 8.61 -63.35
CA ARG A 8 -20.85 8.60 -62.29
C ARG A 8 -21.95 7.62 -62.69
N LEU A 9 -22.44 6.80 -61.76
CA LEU A 9 -23.87 6.61 -61.64
C LEU A 9 -24.27 6.61 -60.16
N CYS A 10 -25.20 7.52 -59.88
CA CYS A 10 -25.90 7.76 -58.62
C CYS A 10 -27.13 6.83 -58.66
N LEU A 11 -27.55 6.12 -57.60
CA LEU A 11 -28.48 6.62 -56.59
C LEU A 11 -28.96 5.50 -55.64
N ARG A 12 -29.27 5.91 -54.39
CA ARG A 12 -30.19 5.36 -53.36
C ARG A 12 -29.66 4.35 -52.31
N ASN A 13 -29.16 4.89 -51.19
CA ASN A 13 -29.81 4.93 -49.84
C ASN A 13 -30.97 3.92 -49.62
N THR A 14 -31.08 3.06 -48.58
CA THR A 14 -30.72 3.10 -47.14
C THR A 14 -30.77 1.65 -46.53
N PRO A 15 -30.78 1.35 -45.20
CA PRO A 15 -29.60 0.89 -44.44
C PRO A 15 -29.81 -0.40 -43.57
N LYS A 16 -28.74 -0.77 -42.84
CA LYS A 16 -28.65 -1.58 -41.58
C LYS A 16 -28.55 -3.11 -41.68
N LEU A 17 -27.40 -3.63 -41.23
CA LEU A 17 -27.20 -4.38 -39.97
C LEU A 17 -25.82 -5.07 -40.00
N SER A 18 -24.77 -4.37 -39.56
CA SER A 18 -23.45 -4.96 -39.35
C SER A 18 -23.35 -5.49 -37.92
N THR A 19 -23.31 -6.81 -37.83
CA THR A 19 -22.62 -7.65 -36.85
C THR A 19 -21.78 -6.93 -35.78
N ILE A 20 -22.20 -7.08 -34.52
CA ILE A 20 -21.43 -6.71 -33.33
C ILE A 20 -20.43 -7.83 -33.05
N SER A 21 -19.13 -7.52 -33.15
CA SER A 21 -18.03 -8.33 -32.64
C SER A 21 -17.94 -8.21 -31.12
N PRO A 22 -17.72 -9.29 -30.35
CA PRO A 22 -17.52 -9.20 -28.92
C PRO A 22 -16.15 -8.58 -28.62
N ARG A 23 -16.15 -7.31 -28.18
CA ARG A 23 -14.97 -6.69 -27.58
C ARG A 23 -14.58 -7.45 -26.32
N VAL A 24 -13.37 -8.00 -26.34
CA VAL A 24 -12.62 -8.42 -25.17
C VAL A 24 -12.50 -7.22 -24.24
N LEU A 25 -13.29 -7.20 -23.16
CA LEU A 25 -13.09 -6.29 -22.04
C LEU A 25 -11.84 -6.77 -21.31
N SER A 26 -10.71 -6.10 -21.56
CA SER A 26 -9.55 -6.21 -20.69
C SER A 26 -9.97 -5.73 -19.29
N ARG A 27 -10.00 -6.66 -18.33
CA ARG A 27 -10.23 -6.36 -16.92
C ARG A 27 -8.99 -5.59 -16.42
N GLN A 28 -9.01 -4.27 -16.54
CA GLN A 28 -8.09 -3.43 -15.81
C GLN A 28 -8.49 -3.43 -14.34
N CYS A 29 -7.73 -4.15 -13.51
CA CYS A 29 -7.84 -4.12 -12.06
C CYS A 29 -7.35 -2.77 -11.54
N ILE A 30 -8.24 -2.02 -10.87
CA ILE A 30 -7.94 -0.70 -10.29
C ILE A 30 -7.32 -0.90 -8.90
N PRO A 31 -6.16 -0.28 -8.59
CA PRO A 31 -5.60 -0.29 -7.25
C PRO A 31 -6.56 0.29 -6.20
N ALA A 32 -6.60 -0.28 -5.00
CA ALA A 32 -7.53 0.08 -3.92
C ALA A 32 -7.54 1.57 -3.52
N HIS A 33 -6.52 2.35 -3.88
CA HIS A 33 -6.44 3.79 -3.60
C HIS A 33 -7.10 4.68 -4.69
N GLN A 34 -7.58 4.12 -5.80
CA GLN A 34 -8.13 4.86 -6.95
C GLN A 34 -9.64 4.72 -7.17
N ILE A 35 -10.36 3.97 -6.31
CA ILE A 35 -11.81 3.81 -6.48
C ILE A 35 -12.54 5.03 -5.88
N ARG A 36 -12.86 6.02 -6.71
CA ARG A 36 -13.87 7.05 -6.39
C ARG A 36 -15.26 6.46 -6.64
N PHE A 37 -16.06 6.28 -5.59
CA PHE A 37 -17.49 6.05 -5.75
C PHE A 37 -18.22 7.39 -5.93
N ASN A 38 -18.95 7.54 -7.03
CA ASN A 38 -19.94 8.61 -7.19
C ASN A 38 -21.15 8.28 -6.31
N PRO A 39 -21.67 9.23 -5.50
CA PRO A 39 -22.87 8.98 -4.71
C PRO A 39 -24.09 8.89 -5.64
N LEU A 40 -24.78 7.75 -5.64
CA LEU A 40 -26.06 7.61 -6.31
C LEU A 40 -27.18 8.19 -5.45
N LYS A 41 -27.92 9.11 -6.11
CA LYS A 41 -29.25 9.67 -5.91
C LYS A 41 -30.02 9.34 -4.61
N SER A 42 -30.48 10.43 -3.99
CA SER A 42 -31.40 10.54 -2.86
C SER A 42 -32.61 9.61 -2.93
N ILE A 43 -32.81 8.84 -1.86
CA ILE A 43 -34.09 8.23 -1.50
C ILE A 43 -34.54 8.91 -0.21
N SER A 44 -35.74 9.47 -0.22
CA SER A 44 -36.36 10.18 0.90
C SER A 44 -36.73 9.24 2.06
N LEU A 45 -36.30 9.57 3.27
CA LEU A 45 -36.72 8.90 4.52
C LEU A 45 -37.89 9.67 5.18
N PRO A 46 -38.81 8.99 5.89
CA PRO A 46 -39.91 9.64 6.59
C PRO A 46 -39.41 10.32 7.88
N SER A 47 -39.98 11.49 8.17
CA SER A 47 -39.68 12.30 9.36
C SER A 47 -40.20 11.65 10.64
N PHE A 48 -39.32 11.46 11.61
CA PHE A 48 -39.69 11.18 13.01
C PHE A 48 -39.23 12.33 13.89
N THR A 49 -40.17 12.85 14.69
CA THR A 49 -39.98 13.93 15.67
C THR A 49 -39.24 13.41 16.92
N PRO A 50 -38.42 14.24 17.58
CA PRO A 50 -37.60 13.80 18.70
C PRO A 50 -38.43 13.82 19.98
N THR A 51 -38.60 12.66 20.62
CA THR A 51 -38.96 12.63 22.03
C THR A 51 -37.70 12.35 22.84
N SER A 52 -37.37 13.33 23.67
CA SER A 52 -36.43 13.29 24.79
C SER A 52 -36.31 11.90 25.43
N LEU A 53 -35.08 11.41 25.61
CA LEU A 53 -34.62 10.77 26.84
C LEU A 53 -33.13 10.39 26.78
N SER A 54 -32.41 10.87 27.80
CA SER A 54 -31.20 10.30 28.41
C SER A 54 -29.93 10.18 27.54
N VAL A 55 -28.94 11.02 27.86
CA VAL A 55 -27.52 10.83 27.53
C VAL A 55 -27.05 9.49 28.14
N ARG A 56 -27.20 8.39 27.40
CA ARG A 56 -26.58 7.11 27.75
C ARG A 56 -25.20 7.05 27.10
N SER A 57 -24.20 6.97 27.97
CA SER A 57 -22.84 6.50 27.75
C SER A 57 -22.64 5.78 26.41
N LEU A 58 -22.01 6.46 25.45
CA LEU A 58 -21.38 5.81 24.32
C LEU A 58 -20.06 5.23 24.82
N ALA A 59 -20.10 4.02 25.36
CA ALA A 59 -18.92 3.19 25.46
C ALA A 59 -18.48 2.88 24.03
N THR A 60 -17.57 3.68 23.47
CA THR A 60 -16.89 3.36 22.22
C THR A 60 -16.16 2.04 22.43
N SER A 61 -16.77 0.91 22.05
CA SER A 61 -16.12 -0.40 22.17
C SER A 61 -14.78 -0.32 21.45
N ILE A 62 -13.65 -0.28 22.13
CA ILE A 62 -12.35 -0.20 21.47
C ILE A 62 -12.20 -1.46 20.61
N ILE A 63 -11.76 -1.34 19.36
CA ILE A 63 -11.37 -2.52 18.59
C ILE A 63 -10.10 -3.04 19.24
N THR A 64 -10.23 -4.05 20.11
CA THR A 64 -9.11 -4.68 20.81
C THR A 64 -8.38 -5.67 19.90
N GLU A 65 -9.10 -6.29 18.95
CA GLU A 65 -8.55 -7.21 17.97
C GLU A 65 -8.92 -6.80 16.55
N VAL A 66 -7.90 -6.64 15.70
CA VAL A 66 -8.11 -6.40 14.27
C VAL A 66 -8.61 -7.69 13.63
N PRO A 67 -9.77 -7.67 12.96
CA PRO A 67 -10.28 -8.88 12.36
C PRO A 67 -9.39 -9.28 11.18
N LYS A 68 -9.10 -10.57 11.07
CA LYS A 68 -8.22 -11.09 10.02
C LYS A 68 -8.98 -11.21 8.69
N PRO A 69 -8.36 -10.84 7.56
CA PRO A 69 -8.94 -11.08 6.25
C PRO A 69 -9.08 -12.59 5.98
N PRO A 70 -9.93 -12.98 5.00
CA PRO A 70 -10.01 -14.36 4.56
C PRO A 70 -8.64 -14.87 4.09
N GLN A 71 -8.44 -16.19 4.17
CA GLN A 71 -7.27 -16.84 3.59
C GLN A 71 -7.20 -16.53 2.09
N GLN A 72 -6.01 -16.20 1.62
CA GLN A 72 -5.76 -15.80 0.24
C GLN A 72 -5.00 -16.90 -0.48
N ASP A 73 -5.44 -17.25 -1.69
CA ASP A 73 -4.59 -18.00 -2.62
C ASP A 73 -3.38 -17.13 -3.04
N PRO A 74 -2.17 -17.69 -3.13
CA PRO A 74 -0.99 -16.95 -3.57
C PRO A 74 -1.19 -16.38 -4.98
N LEU A 75 -0.90 -15.10 -5.18
CA LEU A 75 -0.91 -14.46 -6.50
C LEU A 75 0.45 -14.49 -7.20
N PHE A 76 1.50 -14.86 -6.47
CA PHE A 76 2.89 -14.87 -6.93
C PHE A 76 3.62 -16.06 -6.30
N SER A 77 4.58 -16.64 -7.02
CA SER A 77 5.59 -17.49 -6.41
C SER A 77 6.60 -16.66 -5.58
N TRP A 78 7.46 -17.34 -4.83
CA TRP A 78 8.55 -16.65 -4.12
C TRP A 78 9.51 -15.97 -5.10
N GLU A 79 9.85 -16.65 -6.19
CA GLU A 79 10.75 -16.17 -7.23
C GLU A 79 10.15 -14.95 -7.95
N GLU A 80 8.86 -14.99 -8.27
CA GLU A 80 8.16 -13.85 -8.87
C GLU A 80 8.12 -12.64 -7.93
N LEU A 81 7.90 -12.86 -6.63
CA LEU A 81 7.99 -11.81 -5.62
C LEU A 81 9.38 -11.17 -5.60
N LEU A 82 10.44 -11.98 -5.57
CA LEU A 82 11.81 -11.48 -5.61
C LEU A 82 12.07 -10.67 -6.88
N GLU A 83 11.58 -11.11 -8.04
CA GLU A 83 11.72 -10.37 -9.30
C GLU A 83 10.95 -9.03 -9.28
N ILE A 84 9.75 -8.98 -8.70
CA ILE A 84 9.02 -7.72 -8.52
C ILE A 84 9.81 -6.75 -7.63
N VAL A 85 10.35 -7.24 -6.52
CA VAL A 85 11.15 -6.46 -5.56
C VAL A 85 12.44 -5.95 -6.21
N LYS A 86 13.14 -6.80 -6.97
CA LYS A 86 14.37 -6.43 -7.72
C LYS A 86 14.13 -5.32 -8.73
N LYS A 87 13.00 -5.36 -9.45
CA LYS A 87 12.66 -4.38 -10.49
C LYS A 87 12.00 -3.11 -9.96
N GLY A 88 11.73 -3.04 -8.65
CA GLY A 88 11.00 -1.93 -8.05
C GLY A 88 9.55 -1.80 -8.53
N GLU A 89 8.94 -2.88 -9.05
CA GLU A 89 7.55 -2.89 -9.56
C GLU A 89 6.54 -3.07 -8.41
N LEU A 90 6.71 -2.30 -7.32
CA LEU A 90 6.04 -2.53 -6.03
C LEU A 90 4.51 -2.46 -6.13
N ASN A 91 3.97 -1.77 -7.14
CA ASN A 91 2.53 -1.69 -7.44
C ASN A 91 1.91 -3.04 -7.84
N ARG A 92 2.72 -4.03 -8.22
CA ARG A 92 2.24 -5.38 -8.55
C ARG A 92 1.87 -6.18 -7.31
N LEU A 93 2.56 -5.96 -6.19
CA LEU A 93 2.30 -6.67 -4.95
C LEU A 93 0.95 -6.24 -4.38
N ARG A 94 0.02 -7.19 -4.30
CA ARG A 94 -1.38 -6.92 -3.95
C ARG A 94 -2.01 -8.07 -3.19
N ARG A 95 -3.22 -7.81 -2.71
CA ARG A 95 -4.13 -8.80 -2.13
C ARG A 95 -5.01 -9.40 -3.21
N THR A 96 -5.70 -10.49 -2.90
CA THR A 96 -6.83 -10.96 -3.73
C THR A 96 -7.95 -9.92 -3.73
N ASP A 97 -8.86 -10.00 -4.72
CA ASP A 97 -10.01 -9.10 -4.78
C ASP A 97 -10.91 -9.23 -3.54
N GLU A 98 -11.01 -10.43 -2.97
CA GLU A 98 -11.79 -10.69 -1.77
C GLU A 98 -11.18 -10.06 -0.53
N ALA A 99 -9.89 -10.31 -0.26
CA ALA A 99 -9.19 -9.67 0.84
C ALA A 99 -9.09 -8.15 0.66
N THR A 100 -9.05 -7.66 -0.57
CA THR A 100 -9.11 -6.22 -0.86
C THR A 100 -10.46 -5.63 -0.45
N ARG A 101 -11.57 -6.27 -0.81
CA ARG A 101 -12.92 -5.84 -0.38
C ARG A 101 -13.05 -5.83 1.14
N TYR A 102 -12.55 -6.88 1.80
CA TYR A 102 -12.54 -6.98 3.25
C TYR A 102 -11.73 -5.85 3.90
N TYR A 103 -10.53 -5.57 3.38
CA TYR A 103 -9.70 -4.46 3.83
C TYR A 103 -10.40 -3.10 3.68
N LEU A 104 -11.06 -2.86 2.55
CA LEU A 104 -11.78 -1.60 2.31
C LEU A 104 -12.94 -1.40 3.29
N GLN A 105 -13.72 -2.45 3.57
CA GLN A 105 -14.78 -2.42 4.59
C GLN A 105 -14.22 -2.14 5.98
N PHE A 106 -13.11 -2.79 6.35
CA PHE A 106 -12.40 -2.50 7.60
C PHE A 106 -11.98 -1.02 7.66
N VAL A 107 -11.38 -0.49 6.60
CA VAL A 107 -10.96 0.92 6.52
C VAL A 107 -12.13 1.88 6.70
N GLU A 108 -13.27 1.62 6.07
CA GLU A 108 -14.48 2.45 6.22
C GLU A 108 -14.96 2.47 7.67
N ASN A 109 -15.02 1.30 8.31
CA ASN A 109 -15.39 1.18 9.72
C ASN A 109 -14.41 1.93 10.64
N ILE A 110 -13.10 1.81 10.37
CA ILE A 110 -12.07 2.53 11.13
C ILE A 110 -12.22 4.04 10.95
N LYS A 111 -12.40 4.52 9.72
CA LYS A 111 -12.60 5.95 9.45
C LYS A 111 -13.84 6.49 10.17
N SER A 112 -14.94 5.74 10.16
CA SER A 112 -16.17 6.14 10.87
C SER A 112 -15.98 6.27 12.38
N LYS A 113 -15.04 5.52 12.98
CA LYS A 113 -14.90 5.41 14.44
C LYS A 113 -13.74 6.22 15.01
N TYR A 114 -12.63 6.28 14.28
CA TYR A 114 -11.37 6.90 14.70
C TYR A 114 -11.02 8.14 13.85
N GLY A 115 -11.85 8.50 12.87
CA GLY A 115 -11.62 9.60 11.94
C GLY A 115 -10.65 9.27 10.81
N SER A 116 -9.58 8.51 11.09
CA SER A 116 -8.62 8.06 10.07
C SER A 116 -7.98 6.72 10.43
N ILE A 117 -7.47 6.01 9.41
CA ILE A 117 -6.66 4.79 9.62
C ILE A 117 -5.39 5.14 10.39
N GLU A 118 -4.79 6.28 10.09
CA GLU A 118 -3.56 6.74 10.73
C GLU A 118 -3.73 6.92 12.23
N ARG A 119 -4.83 7.56 12.65
CA ARG A 119 -5.16 7.73 14.06
C ARG A 119 -5.36 6.40 14.75
N PHE A 120 -6.07 5.46 14.10
CA PHE A 120 -6.23 4.11 14.62
C PHE A 120 -4.89 3.37 14.78
N VAL A 121 -4.00 3.46 13.80
CA VAL A 121 -2.68 2.83 13.88
C VAL A 121 -1.87 3.44 15.03
N LEU A 122 -1.80 4.76 15.14
CA LEU A 122 -1.07 5.43 16.21
C LEU A 122 -1.61 5.09 17.60
N ASP A 123 -2.92 5.25 17.80
CA ASP A 123 -3.53 5.14 19.14
C ASP A 123 -3.69 3.69 19.60
N VAL A 124 -4.10 2.80 18.69
CA VAL A 124 -4.51 1.43 19.03
C VAL A 124 -3.42 0.42 18.73
N LYS A 125 -2.83 0.45 17.53
CA LYS A 125 -1.83 -0.57 17.13
C LYS A 125 -0.47 -0.28 17.74
N LEU A 126 -0.05 0.97 17.73
CA LEU A 126 1.28 1.40 18.15
C LEU A 126 1.29 1.93 19.57
N GLU A 127 0.14 2.39 20.08
CA GLU A 127 0.00 3.05 21.39
C GLU A 127 0.91 4.28 21.52
N TRP A 128 1.18 4.93 20.39
CA TRP A 128 1.97 6.15 20.29
C TRP A 128 1.11 7.38 20.51
N ASN A 129 0.44 7.41 21.67
CA ASN A 129 -0.48 8.47 22.09
C ASN A 129 0.23 9.80 22.39
N ILE A 130 1.56 9.79 22.47
CA ILE A 130 2.39 10.96 22.75
C ILE A 130 3.04 11.37 21.41
N PRO A 131 2.76 12.60 20.92
CA PRO A 131 3.50 13.17 19.80
C PRO A 131 4.99 13.02 20.07
N VAL A 132 5.77 12.64 19.06
CA VAL A 132 7.22 12.75 19.18
C VAL A 132 7.47 14.24 19.40
N ASP A 133 7.87 14.64 20.62
CA ASP A 133 8.39 15.99 20.87
C ASP A 133 9.36 16.28 19.74
N SER A 134 9.23 17.46 19.13
CA SER A 134 9.99 17.90 17.95
C SER A 134 11.47 17.54 18.08
N MET A 135 11.81 16.30 17.74
CA MET A 135 13.16 15.80 17.72
C MET A 135 13.73 16.44 16.48
N ASP A 136 14.83 17.16 16.65
CA ASP A 136 15.63 17.58 15.51
C ASP A 136 16.04 16.31 14.75
N ILE A 137 15.33 16.04 13.64
CA ILE A 137 15.58 14.90 12.78
C ILE A 137 16.91 15.18 12.07
N THR A 138 18.00 14.86 12.75
CA THR A 138 19.33 14.80 12.15
C THR A 138 19.47 13.49 11.36
N PRO A 139 20.31 13.43 10.31
CA PRO A 139 20.62 12.17 9.61
C PRO A 139 21.05 11.04 10.56
N SER A 140 21.79 11.38 11.63
CA SER A 140 22.21 10.42 12.66
C SER A 140 21.05 9.90 13.51
N SER A 141 20.08 10.76 13.84
CA SER A 141 18.88 10.37 14.61
C SER A 141 17.83 9.64 13.76
N GLN A 142 17.76 9.91 12.46
CA GLN A 142 16.76 9.34 11.54
C GLN A 142 16.76 7.80 11.58
N PHE A 143 17.93 7.19 11.44
CA PHE A 143 18.07 5.73 11.45
C PHE A 143 18.12 5.12 12.86
N SER A 144 18.32 5.95 13.89
CA SER A 144 18.33 5.48 15.29
C SER A 144 17.00 4.83 15.70
N SER A 145 15.93 5.13 14.97
CA SER A 145 14.62 4.52 15.20
C SER A 145 14.52 3.06 14.79
N ILE A 146 15.28 2.61 13.77
CA ILE A 146 15.18 1.25 13.22
C ILE A 146 15.63 0.23 14.27
N GLY A 147 14.68 -0.59 14.73
CA GLY A 147 14.94 -1.60 15.76
C GLY A 147 15.04 -1.07 17.18
N HIS A 148 14.89 0.25 17.40
CA HIS A 148 14.89 0.80 18.74
C HIS A 148 13.51 0.60 19.41
N PRO A 149 13.43 -0.08 20.57
CA PRO A 149 12.14 -0.51 21.16
C PRO A 149 11.16 0.62 21.49
N SER A 150 11.64 1.84 21.77
CA SER A 150 10.75 2.98 22.05
C SER A 150 10.39 3.81 20.80
N GLN A 151 11.06 3.56 19.66
CA GLN A 151 10.90 4.35 18.44
C GLN A 151 10.36 3.55 17.25
N SER A 152 10.40 2.22 17.32
CA SER A 152 9.84 1.35 16.29
C SER A 152 9.08 0.18 16.89
N LYS A 153 8.15 -0.38 16.11
CA LYS A 153 7.38 -1.57 16.48
C LYS A 153 7.27 -2.49 15.28
N MET A 154 7.78 -3.72 15.42
CA MET A 154 7.69 -4.77 14.41
C MET A 154 6.48 -5.67 14.67
N MET A 155 5.69 -5.95 13.65
CA MET A 155 4.50 -6.79 13.77
C MET A 155 4.17 -7.53 12.47
N LYS A 156 3.47 -8.66 12.56
CA LYS A 156 2.86 -9.30 11.39
C LYS A 156 1.80 -8.34 10.80
N ASN A 157 1.74 -8.27 9.47
CA ASN A 157 0.77 -7.43 8.79
C ASN A 157 -0.64 -8.00 9.00
N ASP A 158 -1.56 -7.20 9.55
CA ASP A 158 -2.95 -7.63 9.75
C ASP A 158 -3.67 -7.93 8.43
N PHE A 159 -3.27 -7.24 7.36
CA PHE A 159 -3.82 -7.39 6.02
C PHE A 159 -2.68 -7.72 5.04
N PRO A 160 -2.13 -8.95 5.07
CA PRO A 160 -0.99 -9.30 4.24
C PRO A 160 -1.37 -9.31 2.75
N TYR A 161 -0.37 -9.12 1.89
CA TYR A 161 -0.48 -9.44 0.46
C TYR A 161 -0.75 -10.93 0.23
N ALA A 162 -1.17 -11.27 -1.00
CA ALA A 162 -1.44 -12.64 -1.40
C ALA A 162 -0.13 -13.37 -1.75
N LEU A 163 0.64 -13.69 -0.71
CA LEU A 163 1.97 -14.30 -0.77
C LEU A 163 1.90 -15.83 -0.81
N PRO A 164 2.98 -16.52 -1.21
CA PRO A 164 3.15 -17.95 -0.94
C PRO A 164 2.89 -18.27 0.54
N HIS A 165 2.31 -19.44 0.82
CA HIS A 165 1.89 -19.81 2.19
C HIS A 165 3.06 -20.00 3.16
N ASP A 166 4.27 -20.25 2.65
CA ASP A 166 5.51 -20.38 3.40
C ASP A 166 6.26 -19.04 3.60
N VAL A 167 5.64 -17.92 3.19
CA VAL A 167 6.21 -16.57 3.31
C VAL A 167 5.42 -15.75 4.31
N GLU A 168 6.11 -15.22 5.32
CA GLU A 168 5.51 -14.32 6.30
C GLU A 168 5.59 -12.86 5.85
N HIS A 169 4.53 -12.08 6.15
CA HIS A 169 4.49 -10.64 5.88
C HIS A 169 4.57 -9.86 7.19
N TRP A 170 5.68 -9.15 7.37
CA TRP A 170 5.93 -8.28 8.51
C TRP A 170 5.93 -6.80 8.10
N VAL A 171 5.65 -5.94 9.06
CA VAL A 171 5.76 -4.48 8.94
C VAL A 171 6.56 -3.96 10.13
N LEU A 172 7.56 -3.13 9.86
CA LEU A 172 8.20 -2.31 10.88
C LEU A 172 7.65 -0.90 10.79
N TRP A 173 6.99 -0.44 11.86
CA TRP A 173 6.58 0.95 12.02
C TRP A 173 7.69 1.73 12.71
N SER A 174 7.92 2.98 12.29
CA SER A 174 8.88 3.89 12.90
C SER A 174 8.26 5.26 13.19
N ARG A 175 8.63 5.81 14.34
CA ARG A 175 8.35 7.21 14.75
C ARG A 175 9.09 8.22 13.89
N LEU A 176 10.25 7.85 13.33
CA LEU A 176 11.06 8.71 12.47
C LEU A 176 10.97 8.27 11.01
N PRO A 177 11.04 9.22 10.06
CA PRO A 177 11.01 8.89 8.64
C PRO A 177 12.27 8.13 8.23
N PHE A 178 12.14 7.15 7.32
CA PHE A 178 13.30 6.42 6.79
C PHE A 178 14.07 7.20 5.72
N LEU A 179 13.39 8.09 4.99
CA LEU A 179 14.03 9.00 4.04
C LEU A 179 14.22 10.37 4.69
N PRO A 180 15.32 11.08 4.42
CA PRO A 180 15.53 12.41 4.97
C PRO A 180 14.40 13.37 4.56
N PRO A 181 14.18 14.46 5.33
CA PRO A 181 13.32 15.55 4.89
C PRO A 181 13.70 15.99 3.48
N PHE A 182 12.70 16.38 2.69
CA PHE A 182 12.95 16.83 1.32
C PHE A 182 13.88 18.04 1.30
N ARG A 183 14.84 18.04 0.39
CA ARG A 183 15.73 19.16 0.10
C ARG A 183 15.86 19.34 -1.41
N GLU A 184 15.99 20.58 -1.87
CA GLU A 184 16.16 20.88 -3.30
C GLU A 184 17.47 20.32 -3.88
N ASP A 185 18.50 20.19 -3.03
CA ASP A 185 19.81 19.64 -3.36
C ASP A 185 19.94 18.14 -3.01
N GLU A 186 18.83 17.42 -2.83
CA GLU A 186 18.88 16.00 -2.44
C GLU A 186 19.46 15.11 -3.54
N ASP A 187 20.22 14.09 -3.11
CA ASP A 187 20.84 13.12 -4.00
C ASP A 187 19.80 12.43 -4.92
N GLU A 188 20.18 12.13 -6.16
CA GLU A 188 19.28 11.56 -7.16
C GLU A 188 18.68 10.22 -6.70
N HIS A 189 19.45 9.40 -5.98
CA HIS A 189 18.97 8.15 -5.41
C HIS A 189 17.88 8.40 -4.35
N VAL A 190 18.01 9.45 -3.53
CA VAL A 190 16.98 9.84 -2.56
C VAL A 190 15.71 10.34 -3.26
N THR A 191 15.86 11.21 -4.27
CA THR A 191 14.74 11.70 -5.09
C THR A 191 13.97 10.54 -5.73
N ARG A 192 14.70 9.59 -6.31
CA ARG A 192 14.14 8.39 -6.94
C ARG A 192 13.45 7.50 -5.91
N SER A 193 14.06 7.28 -4.76
CA SER A 193 13.51 6.51 -3.65
C SER A 193 12.18 7.09 -3.15
N ARG A 194 12.05 8.41 -3.10
CA ARG A 194 10.82 9.10 -2.69
C ARG A 194 9.68 8.89 -3.67
N SER A 195 9.97 8.81 -4.97
CA SER A 195 8.97 8.66 -6.03
C SER A 195 8.60 7.21 -6.32
N ARG A 196 9.57 6.29 -6.30
CA ARG A 196 9.38 4.87 -6.66
C ARG A 196 9.32 3.91 -5.47
N GLY A 197 9.75 4.37 -4.30
CA GLY A 197 9.97 3.51 -3.14
C GLY A 197 11.40 2.99 -3.09
N LEU A 198 11.70 2.26 -2.02
CA LEU A 198 12.94 1.50 -1.86
C LEU A 198 12.60 0.01 -1.77
N SER A 199 13.49 -0.85 -2.25
CA SER A 199 13.35 -2.28 -2.09
C SER A 199 14.69 -2.98 -2.05
N GLY A 200 14.71 -4.20 -1.50
CA GLY A 200 15.93 -5.00 -1.47
C GLY A 200 15.67 -6.44 -1.06
N ILE A 201 16.68 -7.28 -1.29
CA ILE A 201 16.69 -8.70 -0.92
C ILE A 201 17.99 -8.98 -0.15
N THR A 202 17.90 -9.65 0.98
CA THR A 202 19.07 -10.06 1.76
C THR A 202 19.92 -11.08 1.00
N GLY A 203 21.23 -11.11 1.24
CA GLY A 203 22.15 -12.03 0.55
C GLY A 203 22.35 -11.77 -0.95
N THR A 204 21.83 -10.67 -1.50
CA THR A 204 22.04 -10.28 -2.91
C THR A 204 22.73 -8.93 -3.04
N HIS A 205 23.32 -8.66 -4.20
CA HIS A 205 23.86 -7.35 -4.52
C HIS A 205 22.73 -6.31 -4.57
N VAL A 206 22.90 -5.20 -3.87
CA VAL A 206 21.93 -4.11 -3.86
C VAL A 206 22.01 -3.39 -5.21
N PRO A 207 20.91 -3.28 -5.98
CA PRO A 207 20.90 -2.47 -7.20
C PRO A 207 21.36 -1.03 -6.89
N GLU A 208 22.18 -0.42 -7.75
CA GLU A 208 22.73 0.94 -7.51
C GLU A 208 21.65 1.98 -7.20
N GLU A 209 20.48 1.85 -7.83
CA GLU A 209 19.31 2.70 -7.58
C GLU A 209 18.79 2.67 -6.14
N ASN A 210 19.14 1.64 -5.36
CA ASN A 210 18.80 1.50 -3.95
C ASN A 210 19.99 1.83 -3.02
N HIS A 211 21.07 2.47 -3.49
CA HIS A 211 22.24 2.83 -2.68
C HIS A 211 22.01 4.09 -1.83
N THR A 212 20.95 4.10 -1.02
CA THR A 212 20.74 5.14 -0.01
C THR A 212 21.20 4.66 1.37
N ALA A 213 21.55 5.59 2.26
CA ALA A 213 21.81 5.26 3.67
C ALA A 213 20.63 4.49 4.29
N ALA A 214 19.40 4.89 3.95
CA ALA A 214 18.17 4.22 4.39
C ALA A 214 18.12 2.74 3.98
N ALA A 215 18.42 2.43 2.72
CA ALA A 215 18.44 1.06 2.23
C ALA A 215 19.52 0.21 2.92
N GLY A 216 20.70 0.78 3.18
CA GLY A 216 21.77 0.13 3.94
C GLY A 216 21.33 -0.23 5.36
N GLU A 217 20.70 0.71 6.07
CA GLU A 217 20.23 0.51 7.43
C GLU A 217 19.06 -0.47 7.51
N ILE A 218 18.10 -0.40 6.58
CA ILE A 218 17.01 -1.38 6.50
C ILE A 218 17.57 -2.77 6.23
N ARG A 219 18.48 -2.92 5.27
CA ARG A 219 19.12 -4.21 4.98
C ARG A 219 19.83 -4.77 6.22
N ARG A 220 20.64 -3.94 6.90
CA ARG A 220 21.35 -4.32 8.12
C ARG A 220 20.40 -4.82 9.20
N PHE A 221 19.28 -4.10 9.42
CA PHE A 221 18.25 -4.51 10.36
C PHE A 221 17.62 -5.85 9.98
N VAL A 222 17.18 -6.02 8.73
CA VAL A 222 16.53 -7.24 8.25
C VAL A 222 17.47 -8.45 8.38
N SER A 223 18.73 -8.33 7.96
CA SER A 223 19.72 -9.41 8.09
C SER A 223 20.05 -9.73 9.55
N THR A 224 19.89 -8.77 10.49
CA THR A 224 20.04 -9.03 11.93
C THR A 224 18.85 -9.79 12.51
N GLN A 225 17.62 -9.47 12.09
CA GLN A 225 16.41 -10.14 12.56
C GLN A 225 16.26 -11.55 11.97
N TRP A 226 16.66 -11.72 10.71
CA TRP A 226 16.58 -12.99 9.98
C TRP A 226 17.92 -13.30 9.32
N PRO A 227 18.79 -14.06 10.01
CA PRO A 227 20.12 -14.40 9.51
C PRO A 227 20.06 -15.10 8.16
N GLU A 228 20.91 -14.66 7.23
CA GLU A 228 20.91 -15.08 5.82
C GLU A 228 21.26 -16.56 5.65
N GLU A 229 21.82 -17.22 6.66
CA GLU A 229 22.07 -18.67 6.66
C GLU A 229 20.77 -19.47 6.72
N SER A 230 19.76 -18.94 7.41
CA SER A 230 18.50 -19.64 7.69
C SER A 230 17.29 -19.08 6.93
N TYR A 231 17.40 -17.84 6.45
CA TYR A 231 16.28 -17.12 5.84
C TYR A 231 16.69 -16.45 4.54
N THR A 232 15.71 -16.28 3.65
CA THR A 232 15.78 -15.34 2.54
C THR A 232 14.71 -14.28 2.78
N CYS A 233 15.11 -13.01 2.78
CA CYS A 233 14.18 -11.91 3.04
C CYS A 233 14.16 -10.92 1.88
N ALA A 234 12.97 -10.47 1.53
CA ALA A 234 12.77 -9.30 0.68
C ALA A 234 12.10 -8.19 1.51
N TRP A 235 12.41 -6.94 1.23
CA TRP A 235 11.82 -5.81 1.92
C TRP A 235 11.50 -4.67 0.96
N LEU A 236 10.53 -3.83 1.32
CA LEU A 236 10.19 -2.64 0.57
C LEU A 236 9.65 -1.51 1.45
N LEU A 237 9.97 -0.29 1.05
CA LEU A 237 9.34 0.94 1.50
C LEU A 237 8.49 1.45 0.32
N ASN A 238 7.17 1.39 0.47
CA ASN A 238 6.25 1.84 -0.58
C ASN A 238 6.40 3.36 -0.82
N PRO A 239 6.30 3.84 -2.07
CA PRO A 239 6.16 5.27 -2.34
C PRO A 239 4.81 5.80 -1.82
N PRO A 240 4.67 7.12 -1.60
CA PRO A 240 3.45 7.72 -1.03
C PRO A 240 2.14 7.37 -1.77
N ALA A 241 2.21 7.15 -3.08
CA ALA A 241 1.06 6.76 -3.90
C ALA A 241 0.50 5.36 -3.53
N LEU A 242 1.33 4.46 -3.00
CA LEU A 242 0.96 3.09 -2.64
C LEU A 242 0.73 2.90 -1.14
N GLN A 243 1.07 3.89 -0.30
CA GLN A 243 0.88 3.83 1.14
C GLN A 243 -0.58 4.08 1.54
N SER A 244 -1.08 3.25 2.46
CA SER A 244 -2.40 3.45 3.08
C SER A 244 -2.35 4.36 4.31
N VAL A 245 -1.19 4.44 4.98
CA VAL A 245 -0.94 5.29 6.15
C VAL A 245 0.28 6.14 5.85
N ARG A 246 0.13 7.45 5.65
CA ARG A 246 1.22 8.31 5.17
C ARG A 246 1.96 9.04 6.29
N GLY A 247 1.27 9.39 7.38
CA GLY A 247 1.87 10.12 8.51
C GLY A 247 2.70 9.26 9.46
N VAL A 248 2.79 7.95 9.22
CA VAL A 248 3.65 7.05 10.00
C VAL A 248 4.51 6.23 9.07
N SER A 249 5.83 6.32 9.25
CA SER A 249 6.77 5.62 8.39
C SER A 249 6.76 4.13 8.68
N HIS A 250 6.71 3.32 7.63
CA HIS A 250 6.73 1.87 7.75
C HIS A 250 7.31 1.23 6.50
N PHE A 251 8.02 0.11 6.69
CA PHE A 251 8.45 -0.74 5.58
C PHE A 251 7.97 -2.17 5.80
N HIS A 252 7.81 -2.88 4.69
CA HIS A 252 7.32 -4.26 4.63
C HIS A 252 8.49 -5.21 4.50
N MET A 253 8.38 -6.38 5.11
CA MET A 253 9.34 -7.48 5.01
C MET A 253 8.60 -8.77 4.67
N PHE A 254 9.15 -9.51 3.72
CA PHE A 254 8.70 -10.83 3.30
C PHE A 254 9.78 -11.82 3.70
N VAL A 255 9.44 -12.74 4.58
CA VAL A 255 10.40 -13.62 5.23
C VAL A 255 10.08 -15.04 4.85
N LYS A 256 11.05 -15.73 4.24
CA LYS A 256 10.97 -17.15 3.90
C LYS A 256 12.10 -17.91 4.59
N ARG A 257 11.76 -18.97 5.32
CA ARG A 257 12.76 -19.89 5.88
C ARG A 257 13.30 -20.79 4.77
N LYS A 258 14.62 -21.04 4.78
CA LYS A 258 15.29 -21.95 3.85
C LYS A 258 14.99 -23.41 4.16
#